data_AF-A0A7X5SYT1-F1
#
_entry.id   AF-A0A7X5SYT1-F1
#
_cell.length_a   1.000
_cell.length_b   1.000
_cell.length_c   1.000
_cell.angle_alpha   90.00
_cell.angle_beta   90.00
_cell.angle_gamma   90.00
#
_symmetry.space_group_name_H-M   'P 1'
#
loop_
_entity.id
_entity.type
_entity.pdbx_description
1 polymer ?
#
loop_
_entity_poly.entity_id
_entity_poly.type
_entity_poly.pdbx_seq_one_letter_code
_entity_poly.pdbx_strand_id
1 'polypeptide(L)'
;MKNPFKTLIYDLKNAKEKDPAARNVLEVFILYPFIHALIAYRISHLFYKAHLFFLARLISQISRFFTGIEIHPGATIGKGLFIDHGMGVVIGETAEVGDNVTLYHGVTLGGTGKDKGKRHPTVGNNVIIGSGAKVLGPINIGENVKIGANAVVLHHIPANSTAVGIPAKVVRYEKKASVIEIRDYNGVKKVIYNDMII
;
A
#
# COMPACT_ATOMS: atom_id res chain seq x y z
N MET A 1 -25.35 6.85 -2.58
CA MET A 1 -23.98 6.35 -2.27
C MET A 1 -23.16 6.31 -3.55
N LYS A 2 -21.91 6.79 -3.57
CA LYS A 2 -21.00 6.58 -4.72
C LYS A 2 -20.78 5.07 -4.89
N ASN A 3 -20.80 4.57 -6.12
CA ASN A 3 -20.55 3.16 -6.42
C ASN A 3 -19.16 2.76 -5.90
N PRO A 4 -19.05 1.84 -4.92
CA PRO A 4 -17.78 1.45 -4.30
C PRO A 4 -16.83 0.74 -5.27
N PHE A 5 -17.35 0.23 -6.38
CA PHE A 5 -16.59 -0.48 -7.41
C PHE A 5 -16.25 0.38 -8.62
N LYS A 6 -16.59 1.67 -8.62
CA LYS A 6 -16.32 2.58 -9.76
C LYS A 6 -14.86 2.57 -10.20
N THR A 7 -13.94 2.33 -9.28
CA THR A 7 -12.48 2.35 -9.49
C THR A 7 -11.88 0.96 -9.76
N LEU A 8 -12.65 -0.14 -9.71
CA LEU A 8 -12.11 -1.50 -9.82
C LEU A 8 -11.35 -1.75 -11.13
N ILE A 9 -11.90 -1.29 -12.25
CA ILE A 9 -11.23 -1.41 -13.56
C ILE A 9 -9.91 -0.63 -13.56
N TYR A 10 -9.87 0.52 -12.89
CA TYR A 10 -8.64 1.31 -12.76
C TYR A 10 -7.60 0.57 -11.93
N ASP A 11 -7.99 -0.03 -10.80
CA ASP A 11 -7.07 -0.77 -9.94
C ASP A 11 -6.46 -1.98 -10.67
N LEU A 12 -7.28 -2.73 -11.41
CA LEU A 12 -6.83 -3.90 -12.19
C LEU A 12 -5.84 -3.50 -13.30
N LYS A 13 -6.09 -2.39 -14.00
CA LYS A 13 -5.17 -1.88 -15.03
C LYS A 13 -3.86 -1.40 -14.42
N ASN A 14 -3.94 -0.62 -13.34
CA ASN A 14 -2.77 -0.14 -12.60
C ASN A 14 -1.92 -1.29 -12.05
N ALA A 15 -2.56 -2.36 -11.56
CA ALA A 15 -1.87 -3.57 -11.12
C ALA A 15 -1.09 -4.24 -12.25
N LYS A 16 -1.73 -4.40 -13.43
CA LYS A 16 -1.06 -4.94 -14.62
C LYS A 16 0.10 -4.06 -15.08
N GLU A 17 -0.04 -2.73 -15.00
CA GLU A 17 1.01 -1.79 -15.40
C GLU A 17 2.20 -1.79 -14.44
N LYS A 18 1.96 -1.98 -13.13
CA LYS A 18 3.00 -1.95 -12.10
C LYS A 18 3.72 -3.28 -11.91
N ASP A 19 3.07 -4.41 -12.17
CA ASP A 19 3.66 -5.74 -12.00
C ASP A 19 4.17 -6.31 -13.35
N PRO A 20 5.50 -6.42 -13.56
CA PRO A 20 6.05 -7.03 -14.77
C PRO A 20 5.67 -8.49 -14.97
N ALA A 21 5.24 -9.20 -13.92
CA ALA A 21 4.79 -10.59 -14.00
C ALA A 21 3.34 -10.72 -14.50
N ALA A 22 2.55 -9.65 -14.45
CA ALA A 22 1.16 -9.67 -14.87
C ALA A 22 1.02 -9.76 -16.39
N ARG A 23 0.50 -10.88 -16.92
CA ARG A 23 0.34 -11.05 -18.37
C ARG A 23 -0.92 -10.34 -18.88
N ASN A 24 -2.01 -10.38 -18.11
CA ASN A 24 -3.28 -9.79 -18.49
C ASN A 24 -4.15 -9.45 -17.28
N VAL A 25 -5.21 -8.65 -17.52
CA VAL A 25 -6.11 -8.13 -16.49
C VAL A 25 -6.95 -9.23 -15.83
N LEU A 26 -7.29 -10.29 -16.57
CA LEU A 26 -8.09 -11.40 -16.05
C LEU A 26 -7.29 -12.23 -15.03
N GLU A 27 -6.02 -12.48 -15.33
CA GLU A 27 -5.08 -13.14 -14.42
C GLU A 27 -4.93 -12.36 -13.11
N VAL A 28 -4.73 -11.03 -13.20
CA VAL A 28 -4.70 -10.14 -12.04
C VAL A 28 -5.99 -10.26 -11.22
N PHE A 29 -7.15 -10.23 -11.87
CA PHE A 29 -8.43 -10.32 -11.17
C PHE A 29 -8.63 -11.66 -10.45
N ILE A 30 -8.26 -12.77 -11.08
CA ILE A 30 -8.49 -14.11 -10.54
C ILE A 30 -7.45 -14.49 -9.49
N LEU A 31 -6.19 -14.12 -9.68
CA LEU A 31 -5.08 -14.68 -8.90
C LEU A 31 -4.49 -13.74 -7.85
N TYR A 32 -4.71 -12.42 -7.95
CA TYR A 32 -3.97 -11.48 -7.08
C TYR A 32 -4.69 -11.28 -5.75
N PRO A 33 -4.10 -11.70 -4.61
CA PRO A 33 -4.77 -11.64 -3.32
C PRO A 33 -5.18 -10.22 -2.91
N PHE A 34 -4.39 -9.21 -3.29
CA PHE A 34 -4.72 -7.83 -2.93
C PHE A 34 -5.94 -7.29 -3.66
N ILE A 35 -6.24 -7.76 -4.87
CA ILE A 35 -7.47 -7.40 -5.57
C ILE A 35 -8.68 -7.94 -4.81
N HIS A 36 -8.58 -9.19 -4.34
CA HIS A 36 -9.62 -9.80 -3.51
C HIS A 36 -9.77 -9.06 -2.17
N ALA A 37 -8.66 -8.68 -1.54
CA ALA A 37 -8.66 -7.87 -0.33
C ALA A 37 -9.31 -6.49 -0.54
N LEU A 38 -9.04 -5.83 -1.67
CA LEU A 38 -9.62 -4.52 -1.99
C LEU A 38 -11.13 -4.60 -2.27
N ILE A 39 -11.59 -5.66 -2.96
CA ILE A 39 -13.01 -5.94 -3.17
C ILE A 39 -13.71 -6.17 -1.83
N ALA A 40 -13.15 -7.02 -0.96
CA ALA A 40 -13.70 -7.29 0.37
C ALA A 40 -13.69 -6.06 1.27
N TYR A 41 -12.62 -5.25 1.22
CA TYR A 41 -12.56 -3.95 1.88
C TYR A 41 -13.69 -3.05 1.40
N ARG A 42 -13.93 -2.92 0.10
CA ARG A 42 -15.02 -2.09 -0.44
C ARG A 42 -16.37 -2.50 0.10
N ILE A 43 -16.65 -3.81 0.13
CA ILE A 43 -17.89 -4.35 0.70
C ILE A 43 -17.96 -4.05 2.20
N SER A 44 -16.94 -4.42 2.98
CA SER A 44 -16.91 -4.18 4.42
C SER A 44 -16.99 -2.70 4.80
N HIS A 45 -16.40 -1.80 4.01
CA HIS A 45 -16.47 -0.36 4.19
C HIS A 45 -17.90 0.17 3.99
N LEU A 46 -18.71 -0.43 3.10
CA LEU A 46 -20.14 -0.10 3.01
C LEU A 46 -20.87 -0.43 4.32
N PHE A 47 -20.65 -1.64 4.85
CA PHE A 47 -21.22 -2.05 6.14
C PHE A 47 -20.74 -1.16 7.29
N TYR A 48 -19.47 -0.76 7.27
CA TYR A 48 -18.91 0.16 8.26
C TYR A 48 -19.60 1.52 8.20
N LYS A 49 -19.82 2.10 7.00
CA LYS A 49 -20.58 3.36 6.85
C LYS A 49 -22.04 3.22 7.24
N ALA A 50 -22.64 2.05 7.06
CA ALA A 50 -23.97 1.72 7.54
C ALA A 50 -24.01 1.43 9.06
N HIS A 51 -22.90 1.61 9.78
CA HIS A 51 -22.77 1.37 11.22
C HIS A 51 -22.98 -0.10 11.62
N LEU A 52 -22.93 -1.03 10.67
CA LEU A 52 -22.96 -2.48 10.88
C LEU A 52 -21.54 -3.00 11.16
N PHE A 53 -20.93 -2.51 12.24
CA PHE A 53 -19.51 -2.68 12.53
C PHE A 53 -19.09 -4.15 12.69
N PHE A 54 -19.91 -4.97 13.33
CA PHE A 54 -19.62 -6.40 13.49
C PHE A 54 -19.50 -7.08 12.12
N LEU A 55 -20.46 -6.87 11.22
CA LEU A 55 -20.47 -7.48 9.90
C LEU A 55 -19.31 -6.95 9.03
N ALA A 56 -19.02 -5.65 9.12
CA ALA A 56 -17.86 -5.06 8.48
C ALA A 56 -16.55 -5.75 8.94
N ARG A 57 -16.39 -5.94 10.26
CA ARG A 57 -15.21 -6.60 10.82
C ARG A 57 -15.14 -8.08 10.46
N LEU A 58 -16.24 -8.81 10.50
CA LEU A 58 -16.31 -10.21 10.08
C LEU A 58 -15.81 -10.39 8.63
N ILE A 59 -16.31 -9.58 7.70
CA ILE A 59 -15.87 -9.61 6.30
C ILE A 59 -14.37 -9.30 6.19
N SER A 60 -13.88 -8.29 6.91
CA SER A 60 -12.44 -7.96 6.89
C SER A 60 -11.56 -9.09 7.44
N GLN A 61 -12.01 -9.82 8.45
CA GLN A 61 -11.25 -10.94 9.04
C GLN A 61 -11.24 -12.17 8.13
N ILE A 62 -12.38 -12.47 7.47
CA ILE A 62 -12.45 -13.52 6.44
C ILE A 62 -11.48 -13.18 5.29
N SER A 63 -11.49 -11.94 4.80
CA SER A 63 -10.57 -11.51 3.76
C SER A 63 -9.11 -11.62 4.18
N ARG A 64 -8.77 -11.18 5.40
CA ARG A 64 -7.43 -11.33 5.98
C ARG A 64 -6.98 -12.79 6.04
N PHE A 65 -7.87 -13.70 6.42
CA PHE A 65 -7.56 -15.13 6.49
C PHE A 65 -7.15 -15.70 5.13
N PHE A 66 -7.86 -15.36 4.06
CA PHE A 66 -7.57 -15.88 2.72
C PHE A 66 -6.44 -15.16 1.99
N THR A 67 -6.22 -13.87 2.27
CA THR A 67 -5.28 -13.03 1.50
C THR A 67 -3.99 -12.70 2.24
N GLY A 68 -3.95 -12.84 3.56
CA GLY A 68 -2.85 -12.37 4.40
C GLY A 68 -2.74 -10.85 4.52
N ILE A 69 -3.69 -10.09 3.94
CA ILE A 69 -3.72 -8.62 3.95
C ILE A 69 -4.82 -8.16 4.89
N GLU A 70 -4.46 -7.34 5.88
CA GLU A 70 -5.41 -6.74 6.81
C GLU A 70 -5.72 -5.30 6.42
N ILE A 71 -6.98 -5.05 6.04
CA ILE A 71 -7.50 -3.71 5.80
C ILE A 71 -8.68 -3.49 6.73
N HIS A 72 -8.56 -2.54 7.66
CA HIS A 72 -9.66 -2.20 8.53
C HIS A 72 -10.80 -1.53 7.73
N PRO A 73 -12.08 -1.92 7.94
CA PRO A 73 -13.21 -1.35 7.19
C PRO A 73 -13.39 0.16 7.37
N GLY A 74 -12.85 0.74 8.44
CA GLY A 74 -12.90 2.18 8.71
C GLY A 74 -11.85 3.01 7.97
N ALA A 75 -10.83 2.37 7.36
CA ALA A 75 -9.81 3.08 6.61
C ALA A 75 -10.42 3.85 5.42
N THR A 76 -9.71 4.85 4.93
CA THR A 76 -10.06 5.55 3.70
C THR A 76 -8.98 5.28 2.66
N ILE A 77 -9.36 4.73 1.52
CA ILE A 77 -8.44 4.30 0.45
C ILE A 77 -8.86 4.95 -0.87
N GLY A 78 -7.92 5.62 -1.51
CA GLY A 78 -8.02 6.19 -2.84
C GLY A 78 -8.06 5.13 -3.95
N LYS A 79 -7.95 5.57 -5.21
CA LYS A 79 -7.88 4.65 -6.36
C LYS A 79 -6.44 4.20 -6.61
N GLY A 80 -6.25 3.05 -7.24
CA GLY A 80 -4.92 2.62 -7.70
C GLY A 80 -3.96 2.18 -6.59
N LEU A 81 -4.49 1.86 -5.40
CA LEU A 81 -3.71 1.16 -4.38
C LEU A 81 -3.19 -0.15 -4.98
N PHE A 82 -1.87 -0.29 -5.01
CA PHE A 82 -1.19 -1.49 -5.45
C PHE A 82 -0.48 -2.10 -4.24
N ILE A 83 -0.77 -3.37 -3.95
CA ILE A 83 -0.11 -4.08 -2.86
C ILE A 83 0.63 -5.26 -3.45
N ASP A 84 1.95 -5.16 -3.52
CA ASP A 84 2.81 -6.18 -4.10
C ASP A 84 3.16 -7.26 -3.07
N HIS A 85 3.05 -8.52 -3.48
CA HIS A 85 3.11 -9.75 -2.67
C HIS A 85 2.07 -9.85 -1.53
N GLY A 86 1.67 -8.74 -0.90
CA GLY A 86 0.53 -8.62 0.00
C GLY A 86 0.72 -9.13 1.42
N MET A 87 1.43 -10.25 1.61
CA MET A 87 1.47 -10.95 2.89
C MET A 87 1.93 -10.03 4.04
N GLY A 88 1.15 -10.00 5.13
CA GLY A 88 1.50 -9.24 6.34
C GLY A 88 1.33 -7.73 6.22
N VAL A 89 0.67 -7.23 5.17
CA VAL A 89 0.27 -5.82 5.10
C VAL A 89 -0.86 -5.54 6.08
N VAL A 90 -0.74 -4.43 6.83
CA VAL A 90 -1.72 -4.00 7.83
C VAL A 90 -2.06 -2.53 7.61
N ILE A 91 -3.34 -2.22 7.36
CA ILE A 91 -3.89 -0.87 7.24
C ILE A 91 -4.94 -0.66 8.33
N GLY A 92 -4.62 0.19 9.31
CA GLY A 92 -5.46 0.39 10.48
C GLY A 92 -6.68 1.29 10.28
N GLU A 93 -7.52 1.36 11.31
CA GLU A 93 -8.88 1.94 11.23
C GLU A 93 -8.95 3.37 10.72
N THR A 94 -8.08 4.24 11.21
CA THR A 94 -8.12 5.67 10.88
C THR A 94 -7.05 6.05 9.86
N ALA A 95 -6.53 5.06 9.14
CA ALA A 95 -5.56 5.30 8.08
C ALA A 95 -6.26 5.94 6.88
N GLU A 96 -5.59 6.93 6.30
CA GLU A 96 -5.99 7.52 5.02
C GLU A 96 -4.88 7.22 4.01
N VAL A 97 -5.24 6.65 2.87
CA VAL A 97 -4.33 6.27 1.81
C VAL A 97 -4.78 6.99 0.55
N GLY A 98 -3.92 7.84 0.01
CA GLY A 98 -4.15 8.60 -1.22
C GLY A 98 -4.21 7.71 -2.47
N ASP A 99 -4.23 8.37 -3.61
CA ASP A 99 -4.27 7.73 -4.92
C ASP A 99 -2.90 7.18 -5.32
N ASN A 100 -2.90 6.05 -6.04
CA ASN A 100 -1.73 5.43 -6.68
C ASN A 100 -0.60 5.01 -5.72
N VAL A 101 -0.93 4.80 -4.45
CA VAL A 101 0.02 4.31 -3.43
C VAL A 101 0.43 2.87 -3.74
N THR A 102 1.72 2.58 -3.58
CA THR A 102 2.28 1.22 -3.63
C THR A 102 2.72 0.80 -2.24
N LEU A 103 2.26 -0.35 -1.77
CA LEU A 103 2.71 -0.99 -0.53
C LEU A 103 3.34 -2.34 -0.88
N TYR A 104 4.51 -2.64 -0.34
CA TYR A 104 5.07 -3.99 -0.40
C TYR A 104 4.61 -4.84 0.79
N HIS A 105 4.88 -6.15 0.74
CA HIS A 105 4.58 -7.07 1.83
C HIS A 105 5.16 -6.61 3.18
N GLY A 106 4.49 -6.98 4.28
CA GLY A 106 4.92 -6.66 5.65
C GLY A 106 4.81 -5.19 6.06
N VAL A 107 4.28 -4.31 5.19
CA VAL A 107 4.06 -2.90 5.52
C VAL A 107 2.97 -2.74 6.58
N THR A 108 3.18 -1.84 7.53
CA THR A 108 2.16 -1.49 8.54
C THR A 108 1.89 0.01 8.55
N LEU A 109 0.63 0.39 8.34
CA LEU A 109 0.07 1.71 8.62
C LEU A 109 -0.65 1.63 9.97
N GLY A 110 0.15 1.76 11.03
CA GLY A 110 -0.22 1.37 12.39
C GLY A 110 -0.55 2.53 13.32
N GLY A 111 -1.29 2.23 14.38
CA GLY A 111 -1.61 3.16 15.44
C GLY A 111 -0.48 3.34 16.45
N THR A 112 -0.49 4.45 17.20
CA THR A 112 0.29 4.63 18.43
C THR A 112 -0.63 4.97 19.60
N GLY A 113 -0.30 4.48 20.80
CA GLY A 113 -1.08 4.77 22.02
C GLY A 113 -2.39 3.97 22.14
N LYS A 114 -3.20 4.34 23.15
CA LYS A 114 -4.50 3.69 23.45
C LYS A 114 -5.71 4.60 23.21
N ASP A 115 -5.47 5.84 22.77
CA ASP A 115 -6.51 6.83 22.61
C ASP A 115 -7.44 6.52 21.43
N LYS A 116 -8.71 6.91 21.59
CA LYS A 116 -9.73 6.79 20.54
C LYS A 116 -9.64 8.00 19.62
N GLY A 117 -9.80 7.78 18.31
CA GLY A 117 -9.73 8.83 17.29
C GLY A 117 -8.66 8.60 16.21
N LYS A 118 -8.25 9.68 15.55
CA LYS A 118 -7.19 9.67 14.52
C LYS A 118 -5.87 9.25 15.18
N ARG A 119 -5.34 8.11 14.76
CA ARG A 119 -4.15 7.48 15.36
C ARG A 119 -3.28 6.73 14.37
N HIS A 120 -3.76 6.57 13.14
CA HIS A 120 -3.02 5.94 12.04
C HIS A 120 -2.58 7.01 11.02
N PRO A 121 -1.64 6.68 10.13
CA PRO A 121 -1.07 7.66 9.20
C PRO A 121 -2.08 8.18 8.17
N THR A 122 -1.79 9.37 7.63
CA THR A 122 -2.33 9.85 6.36
C THR A 122 -1.22 9.82 5.32
N VAL A 123 -1.42 9.03 4.27
CA VAL A 123 -0.47 8.82 3.17
C VAL A 123 -0.95 9.58 1.94
N GLY A 124 -0.09 10.45 1.40
CA GLY A 124 -0.37 11.22 0.20
C GLY A 124 -0.40 10.38 -1.08
N ASN A 125 -0.56 11.06 -2.22
CA ASN A 125 -0.63 10.41 -3.52
C ASN A 125 0.74 9.93 -4.01
N ASN A 126 0.76 8.90 -4.85
CA ASN A 126 1.96 8.37 -5.51
C ASN A 126 3.08 7.99 -4.53
N VAL A 127 2.74 7.59 -3.30
CA VAL A 127 3.72 7.15 -2.30
C VAL A 127 4.08 5.69 -2.53
N ILE A 128 5.36 5.36 -2.37
CA ILE A 128 5.86 3.98 -2.37
C ILE A 128 6.36 3.66 -0.96
N ILE A 129 5.88 2.56 -0.38
CA ILE A 129 6.30 2.10 0.94
C ILE A 129 6.92 0.70 0.80
N GLY A 130 8.23 0.63 0.98
CA GLY A 130 9.07 -0.56 0.83
C GLY A 130 8.74 -1.69 1.80
N SER A 131 9.26 -2.87 1.49
CA SER A 131 8.91 -4.10 2.20
C SER A 131 9.20 -4.01 3.70
N GLY A 132 8.28 -4.49 4.53
CA GLY A 132 8.46 -4.51 5.98
C GLY A 132 8.43 -3.15 6.69
N ALA A 133 8.26 -2.02 6.00
CA ALA A 133 8.27 -0.70 6.64
C ALA A 133 7.09 -0.51 7.62
N LYS A 134 7.32 0.25 8.69
CA LYS A 134 6.34 0.55 9.75
C LYS A 134 6.13 2.06 9.80
N VAL A 135 4.94 2.52 9.44
CA VAL A 135 4.53 3.93 9.54
C VAL A 135 3.53 4.04 10.68
N LEU A 136 3.93 4.68 11.77
CA LEU A 136 3.22 4.58 13.05
C LEU A 136 2.75 5.94 13.53
N GLY A 137 1.48 6.00 13.94
CA GLY A 137 0.87 7.17 14.56
C GLY A 137 0.13 8.08 13.56
N PRO A 138 -0.54 9.14 14.04
CA PRO A 138 -1.28 10.09 13.21
C PRO A 138 -0.36 11.08 12.49
N ILE A 139 0.61 10.54 11.74
CA ILE A 139 1.58 11.30 10.96
C ILE A 139 1.17 11.41 9.49
N ASN A 140 1.69 12.44 8.83
CA ASN A 140 1.44 12.71 7.42
C ASN A 140 2.66 12.34 6.59
N ILE A 141 2.44 11.55 5.55
CA ILE A 141 3.41 11.28 4.50
C ILE A 141 3.00 12.09 3.28
N GLY A 142 3.85 13.02 2.84
CA GLY A 142 3.60 13.84 1.66
C GLY A 142 3.47 13.02 0.39
N GLU A 143 3.00 13.65 -0.68
CA GLU A 143 2.92 13.01 -2.01
C GLU A 143 4.31 12.74 -2.61
N ASN A 144 4.36 11.78 -3.54
CA ASN A 144 5.59 11.38 -4.26
C ASN A 144 6.74 10.98 -3.30
N VAL A 145 6.39 10.46 -2.12
CA VAL A 145 7.37 10.00 -1.13
C VAL A 145 7.74 8.54 -1.38
N LYS A 146 9.01 8.22 -1.11
CA LYS A 146 9.54 6.85 -1.12
C LYS A 146 10.01 6.49 0.29
N ILE A 147 9.37 5.52 0.92
CA ILE A 147 9.80 4.96 2.21
C ILE A 147 10.58 3.68 1.94
N GLY A 148 11.81 3.59 2.41
CA GLY A 148 12.66 2.41 2.21
C GLY A 148 12.19 1.19 2.99
N ALA A 149 12.65 0.02 2.56
CA ALA A 149 12.40 -1.25 3.23
C ALA A 149 12.81 -1.23 4.70
N ASN A 150 12.01 -1.88 5.55
CA ASN A 150 12.17 -1.99 6.99
C ASN A 150 12.34 -0.65 7.74
N ALA A 151 12.05 0.48 7.10
CA ALA A 151 12.10 1.78 7.75
C ALA A 151 11.01 1.90 8.84
N VAL A 152 11.32 2.59 9.94
CA VAL A 152 10.36 2.88 11.01
C VAL A 152 10.09 4.39 11.04
N VAL A 153 8.96 4.78 10.49
CA VAL A 153 8.56 6.19 10.33
C VAL A 153 7.70 6.62 11.51
N LEU A 154 8.22 7.56 12.29
CA LEU A 154 7.59 8.08 13.52
C LEU A 154 7.24 9.58 13.43
N HIS A 155 7.61 10.24 12.33
CA HIS A 155 7.43 11.67 12.12
C HIS A 155 6.91 11.95 10.72
N HIS A 156 6.33 13.14 10.52
CA HIS A 156 5.90 13.60 9.21
C HIS A 156 7.04 13.54 8.19
N ILE A 157 6.72 13.08 6.98
CA ILE A 157 7.67 13.03 5.86
C ILE A 157 7.22 14.04 4.79
N PRO A 158 8.06 15.01 4.41
CA PRO A 158 7.70 16.03 3.42
C PRO A 158 7.52 15.41 2.03
N ALA A 159 6.71 16.06 1.19
CA ALA A 159 6.50 15.62 -0.19
C ALA A 159 7.80 15.59 -1.00
N ASN A 160 7.83 14.77 -2.06
CA ASN A 160 8.96 14.61 -2.98
C ASN A 160 10.28 14.21 -2.30
N SER A 161 10.20 13.39 -1.24
CA SER A 161 11.37 12.97 -0.46
C SER A 161 11.47 11.46 -0.33
N THR A 162 12.67 10.99 0.02
CA THR A 162 12.91 9.58 0.37
C THR A 162 13.28 9.49 1.84
N ALA A 163 12.66 8.58 2.59
CA ALA A 163 12.98 8.34 3.99
C ALA A 163 13.34 6.87 4.24
N VAL A 164 14.44 6.65 4.96
CA VAL A 164 14.99 5.30 5.22
C VAL A 164 15.52 5.18 6.65
N GLY A 165 15.65 3.95 7.14
CA GLY A 165 16.30 3.65 8.42
C GLY A 165 15.35 3.53 9.62
N ILE A 166 15.94 3.31 10.79
CA ILE A 166 15.25 3.09 12.07
C ILE A 166 15.90 3.99 13.15
N PRO A 167 15.24 5.08 13.59
CA PRO A 167 14.04 5.68 12.99
C PRO A 167 14.34 6.26 11.59
N ALA A 168 13.29 6.37 10.78
CA ALA A 168 13.42 6.83 9.41
C ALA A 168 13.84 8.31 9.36
N LYS A 169 14.82 8.61 8.51
CA LYS A 169 15.30 9.98 8.24
C LYS A 169 15.18 10.28 6.76
N VAL A 170 14.82 11.52 6.44
CA VAL A 170 14.83 12.01 5.06
C VAL A 170 16.28 12.03 4.57
N VAL A 171 16.53 11.34 3.46
CA VAL A 171 17.83 11.30 2.81
C VAL A 171 17.77 12.09 1.51
N ARG A 172 18.85 12.81 1.22
CA ARG A 172 19.03 13.43 -0.09
C ARG A 172 19.30 12.32 -1.08
N TYR A 173 18.45 12.18 -2.09
CA TYR A 173 18.69 11.24 -3.17
C TYR A 173 19.91 11.70 -3.98
N GLU A 174 21.11 11.26 -3.59
CA GLU A 174 22.22 11.25 -4.53
C GLU A 174 21.92 10.16 -5.55
N LYS A 175 21.89 10.54 -6.83
CA LYS A 175 21.63 9.66 -7.98
C LYS A 175 22.81 8.68 -8.20
N LYS A 176 23.30 8.03 -7.15
CA LYS A 176 24.22 6.89 -7.19
C LYS A 176 23.42 5.59 -7.22
N ALA A 177 22.32 5.55 -7.97
CA ALA A 177 21.70 4.28 -8.28
C ALA A 177 22.75 3.47 -9.06
N SER A 178 23.13 2.32 -8.51
CA SER A 178 23.99 1.40 -9.24
C SER A 178 23.26 0.97 -10.50
N VAL A 179 23.93 1.16 -11.63
CA VAL A 179 23.47 0.72 -12.93
C VAL A 179 23.65 -0.79 -12.97
N ILE A 180 22.54 -1.53 -12.97
CA ILE A 180 22.55 -2.99 -13.03
C ILE A 180 22.12 -3.40 -14.44
N GLU A 181 22.95 -4.18 -15.12
CA GLU A 181 22.58 -4.83 -16.37
C GLU A 181 21.91 -6.17 -16.08
N ILE A 182 20.65 -6.30 -16.47
CA ILE A 182 19.86 -7.54 -16.37
C ILE A 182 19.57 -8.10 -17.76
N ARG A 183 19.23 -9.38 -17.86
CA ARG A 183 18.62 -9.96 -19.07
C ARG A 183 17.18 -10.33 -18.76
N ASP A 184 16.26 -9.98 -19.65
CA ASP A 184 14.87 -10.44 -19.51
C ASP A 184 14.71 -11.89 -19.97
N TYR A 185 13.48 -12.43 -19.88
CA TYR A 185 13.16 -13.81 -20.25
C TYR A 185 13.45 -14.14 -21.72
N ASN A 186 13.59 -13.14 -22.59
CA ASN A 186 13.94 -13.31 -24.01
C ASN A 186 15.45 -13.10 -24.25
N GLY A 187 16.25 -12.95 -23.19
CA GLY A 187 17.69 -12.72 -23.26
C GLY A 187 18.08 -11.28 -23.61
N VAL A 188 17.12 -10.35 -23.70
CA VAL A 188 17.39 -8.95 -24.04
C VAL A 188 18.02 -8.25 -22.85
N LYS A 189 19.20 -7.67 -23.07
CA LYS A 189 19.92 -6.88 -22.07
C LYS A 189 19.16 -5.58 -21.80
N LYS A 190 18.91 -5.31 -20.52
CA LYS A 190 18.27 -4.09 -20.03
C LYS A 190 19.09 -3.52 -18.90
N VAL A 191 19.17 -2.19 -18.88
CA VAL A 191 19.84 -1.46 -17.82
C VAL A 191 18.79 -0.91 -16.87
N ILE A 192 18.91 -1.24 -15.58
CA ILE A 192 18.00 -0.77 -14.53
C ILE A 192 18.78 -0.02 -13.45
N TYR A 193 18.07 0.83 -12.72
CA TYR A 193 18.60 1.59 -11.59
C TYR A 193 18.16 0.94 -10.29
N ASN A 194 19.09 0.67 -9.37
CA ASN A 194 18.73 0.28 -8.02
C ASN A 194 18.41 1.53 -7.19
N ASP A 195 17.12 1.82 -7.04
CA ASP A 195 16.64 2.97 -6.27
C ASP A 195 16.61 2.71 -4.74
N MET A 196 17.03 1.53 -4.26
CA MET A 196 17.12 1.13 -2.84
C MET A 196 15.81 1.19 -2.03
N ILE A 197 14.64 1.06 -2.68
CA ILE A 197 13.32 1.19 -2.02
C ILE A 197 12.65 -0.15 -1.74
N ILE A 198 13.15 -1.25 -2.33
CA ILE A 198 12.52 -2.57 -2.25
C ILE A 198 12.81 -3.25 -0.91
#